data_AF-A0A962X920-F1
#
_entry.id   AF-A0A962X920-F1
#
_cell.length_a   1.000
_cell.length_b   1.000
_cell.length_c   1.000
_cell.angle_alpha   90.00
_cell.angle_beta   90.00
_cell.angle_gamma   90.00
#
_symmetry.space_group_name_H-M   'P 1'
#
loop_
_entity.id
_entity.type
_entity.pdbx_description
1 polymer ?
#
loop_
_entity_poly.entity_id
_entity_poly.type
_entity_poly.pdbx_seq_one_letter_code
_entity_poly.pdbx_strand_id
1 'polypeptide(L)'
;NHSLFKSLLFLGTGAVLTATGERDMEQLGGLIHPMPWTALAFLIGAAAISALPPLNGFVSEWLTFQAILLTPELPQWLLKFLAPAVGALLALSAALAAACFVKAFGITFLGRPRSPDAARAYETDRYSLTAMFTLAALCLLAGILPGLVVDGLGPVVGLINGGAQLPAQHSQPWLSLAPVADVKASYNGLLVLLFMGFSAVLTAVLIHRFASNRLRRGPAWDCGFPDASPATQYTGGSFAQPIRRVFGSVVFQAREQVIMPPPGDGQAAHFEVKLRDPVWDYGYAPITQAVITISTRANHLQYLTIRRYLSLVFGALVLLLLGMVLWR
;
A
#
# COMPACT_ATOMS: atom_id res chain seq x y z
N ASN A 1 4.83 0.52 12.68
CA ASN A 1 4.36 1.51 11.67
C ASN A 1 3.41 0.92 10.66
N HIS A 2 3.86 -0.01 9.81
CA HIS A 2 3.00 -0.59 8.75
C HIS A 2 1.66 -1.14 9.22
N SER A 3 1.63 -1.86 10.36
CA SER A 3 0.39 -2.35 10.96
C SER A 3 -0.63 -1.22 11.22
N LEU A 4 -0.19 -0.07 11.75
CA LEU A 4 -1.08 1.03 12.14
C LEU A 4 -1.79 1.64 10.94
N PHE A 5 -1.03 2.12 9.95
CA PHE A 5 -1.64 2.79 8.79
C PHE A 5 -2.36 1.82 7.87
N LYS A 6 -1.90 0.56 7.75
CA LYS A 6 -2.58 -0.44 6.91
C LYS A 6 -3.92 -0.83 7.53
N SER A 7 -3.97 -1.04 8.85
CA SER A 7 -5.22 -1.28 9.57
C SER A 7 -6.19 -0.11 9.42
N LEU A 8 -5.71 1.13 9.52
CA LEU A 8 -6.52 2.33 9.27
C LEU A 8 -7.13 2.33 7.87
N LEU A 9 -6.31 2.07 6.84
CA LEU A 9 -6.75 2.01 5.46
C LEU A 9 -7.77 0.89 5.23
N PHE A 10 -7.55 -0.30 5.80
CA PHE A 10 -8.51 -1.41 5.69
C PHE A 10 -9.84 -1.12 6.37
N LEU A 11 -9.82 -0.50 7.55
CA LEU A 11 -11.05 -0.04 8.21
C LEU A 11 -11.77 1.00 7.35
N GLY A 12 -11.04 1.93 6.74
CA GLY A 12 -11.61 2.92 5.82
C GLY A 12 -12.21 2.29 4.55
N THR A 13 -11.53 1.31 3.94
CA THR A 13 -12.12 0.56 2.80
C THR A 13 -13.34 -0.26 3.24
N GLY A 14 -13.32 -0.81 4.45
CA GLY A 14 -14.45 -1.53 5.03
C GLY A 14 -15.66 -0.62 5.23
N ALA A 15 -15.44 0.57 5.79
CA ALA A 15 -16.47 1.59 5.95
C ALA A 15 -17.09 2.00 4.61
N VAL A 16 -16.25 2.23 3.58
CA VAL A 16 -16.74 2.51 2.22
C VAL A 16 -17.57 1.35 1.68
N LEU A 17 -17.07 0.11 1.77
CA LEU A 17 -17.79 -1.08 1.30
C LEU A 17 -19.14 -1.26 2.01
N THR A 18 -19.21 -1.02 3.33
CA THR A 18 -20.46 -1.14 4.08
C THR A 18 -21.44 -0.03 3.72
N ALA A 19 -20.97 1.18 3.43
CA ALA A 19 -21.81 2.32 3.08
C ALA A 19 -22.33 2.26 1.63
N THR A 20 -21.54 1.74 0.69
CA THR A 20 -21.87 1.72 -0.74
C THR A 20 -22.25 0.36 -1.28
N GLY A 21 -21.86 -0.74 -0.62
CA GLY A 21 -21.94 -2.09 -1.19
C GLY A 21 -20.95 -2.35 -2.33
N GLU A 22 -20.14 -1.36 -2.70
CA GLU A 22 -19.32 -1.39 -3.90
C GLU A 22 -17.84 -1.68 -3.64
N ARG A 23 -17.28 -2.59 -4.44
CA ARG A 23 -15.86 -2.95 -4.43
C ARG A 23 -15.11 -2.36 -5.61
N ASP A 24 -15.82 -2.05 -6.68
CA ASP A 24 -15.22 -1.48 -7.88
C ASP A 24 -15.02 0.02 -7.72
N MET A 25 -13.77 0.45 -7.72
CA MET A 25 -13.39 1.86 -7.63
C MET A 25 -13.90 2.69 -8.82
N GLU A 26 -14.17 2.06 -9.98
CA GLU A 26 -14.76 2.74 -11.14
C GLU A 26 -16.23 3.16 -10.89
N GLN A 27 -16.90 2.54 -9.92
CA GLN A 27 -18.28 2.87 -9.53
C GLN A 27 -18.38 3.83 -8.34
N LEU A 28 -17.27 4.09 -7.65
CA LEU A 28 -17.20 5.02 -6.52
C LEU A 28 -16.99 6.47 -6.99
N GLY A 29 -16.87 7.42 -6.06
CA GLY A 29 -16.59 8.82 -6.34
C GLY A 29 -17.37 9.76 -5.42
N GLY A 30 -16.83 10.95 -5.16
CA GLY A 30 -17.50 12.02 -4.41
C GLY A 30 -17.81 11.72 -2.93
N LEU A 31 -17.29 10.62 -2.37
CA LEU A 31 -17.61 10.16 -1.02
C LEU A 31 -17.14 11.11 0.11
N ILE A 32 -16.29 12.10 -0.19
CA ILE A 32 -15.86 13.10 0.80
C ILE A 32 -17.02 13.91 1.39
N HIS A 33 -18.15 14.02 0.67
CA HIS A 33 -19.33 14.75 1.14
C HIS A 33 -20.23 13.91 2.06
N PRO A 34 -20.65 12.68 1.69
CA PRO A 34 -21.43 11.82 2.58
C PRO A 34 -20.63 11.21 3.73
N MET A 35 -19.31 11.04 3.58
CA MET A 35 -18.43 10.37 4.54
C MET A 35 -17.17 11.22 4.86
N PRO A 36 -17.30 12.47 5.33
CA PRO A 36 -16.17 13.38 5.49
C PRO A 36 -15.14 12.92 6.52
N TRP A 37 -15.59 12.23 7.58
CA TRP A 37 -14.72 11.77 8.66
C TRP A 37 -13.96 10.51 8.25
N THR A 38 -14.64 9.56 7.58
CA THR A 38 -13.98 8.41 6.95
C THR A 38 -12.97 8.88 5.90
N ALA A 39 -13.33 9.85 5.06
CA ALA A 39 -12.42 10.43 4.06
C ALA A 39 -11.17 11.05 4.70
N LEU A 40 -11.33 11.85 5.77
CA LEU A 40 -10.21 12.45 6.50
C LEU A 40 -9.29 11.38 7.10
N ALA A 41 -9.86 10.38 7.79
CA ALA A 41 -9.09 9.32 8.41
C ALA A 41 -8.36 8.45 7.37
N PHE A 42 -9.02 8.13 6.24
CA PHE A 42 -8.39 7.45 5.12
C PHE A 42 -7.26 8.28 4.50
N LEU A 43 -7.45 9.60 4.36
CA LEU A 43 -6.41 10.51 3.85
C LEU A 43 -5.18 10.53 4.75
N ILE A 44 -5.36 10.52 6.08
CA ILE A 44 -4.23 10.42 7.02
C ILE A 44 -3.51 9.07 6.83
N GLY A 45 -4.25 7.98 6.69
CA GLY A 45 -3.68 6.67 6.39
C GLY A 45 -2.92 6.64 5.06
N ALA A 46 -3.48 7.26 4.02
CA ALA A 46 -2.91 7.37 2.68
C ALA A 46 -1.62 8.21 2.69
N ALA A 47 -1.59 9.31 3.44
CA ALA A 47 -0.39 10.11 3.65
C ALA A 47 0.67 9.33 4.45
N ALA A 48 0.27 8.56 5.46
CA ALA A 48 1.17 7.76 6.27
C ALA A 48 1.85 6.66 5.45
N ILE A 49 1.09 5.85 4.70
CA ILE A 49 1.65 4.79 3.84
C ILE A 49 2.50 5.35 2.68
N SER A 50 2.22 6.59 2.24
CA SER A 50 3.01 7.29 1.23
C SER A 50 4.27 7.95 1.80
N ALA A 51 4.64 7.61 3.04
CA ALA A 51 5.82 8.14 3.73
C ALA A 51 5.89 9.67 3.76
N LEU A 52 4.76 10.36 3.98
CA LEU A 52 4.76 11.82 4.12
C LEU A 52 5.07 12.24 5.57
N PRO A 53 6.02 13.18 5.80
CA PRO A 53 6.16 13.83 7.10
C PRO A 53 4.87 14.59 7.48
N PRO A 54 4.49 14.63 8.77
CA PRO A 54 5.20 14.14 9.95
C PRO A 54 4.70 12.76 10.43
N LEU A 55 4.21 11.89 9.53
CA LEU A 55 3.57 10.62 9.91
C LEU A 55 4.59 9.48 10.08
N ASN A 56 4.19 8.43 10.80
CA ASN A 56 5.03 7.29 11.14
C ASN A 56 5.63 6.52 9.94
N GLY A 57 4.95 6.50 8.79
CA GLY A 57 5.47 5.83 7.60
C GLY A 57 6.78 6.46 7.10
N PHE A 58 6.89 7.80 7.17
CA PHE A 58 8.14 8.49 6.87
C PHE A 58 9.26 8.05 7.79
N VAL A 59 9.00 7.93 9.10
CA VAL A 59 10.00 7.50 10.10
C VAL A 59 10.54 6.11 9.80
N SER A 60 9.67 5.14 9.50
CA SER A 60 10.11 3.78 9.18
C SER A 60 10.94 3.73 7.89
N GLU A 61 10.51 4.45 6.86
CA GLU A 61 11.23 4.49 5.60
C GLU A 61 12.58 5.19 5.75
N TRP A 62 12.61 6.29 6.49
CA TRP A 62 13.83 7.02 6.82
C TRP A 62 14.84 6.15 7.57
N LEU A 63 14.41 5.41 8.59
CA LEU A 63 15.27 4.47 9.31
C LEU A 63 15.81 3.36 8.40
N THR A 64 15.02 2.89 7.45
CA THR A 64 15.44 1.89 6.46
C THR A 64 16.47 2.48 5.49
N PHE A 65 16.25 3.71 5.02
CA PHE A 65 17.25 4.44 4.22
C PHE A 65 18.55 4.67 4.99
N GLN A 66 18.48 5.05 6.27
CA GLN A 66 19.67 5.19 7.12
C GLN A 66 20.44 3.86 7.21
N ALA A 67 19.75 2.74 7.43
CA ALA A 67 20.38 1.42 7.46
C ALA A 67 21.08 1.09 6.12
N ILE A 68 20.46 1.40 4.98
CA ILE A 68 21.07 1.22 3.67
C ILE A 68 22.30 2.13 3.50
N LEU A 69 22.23 3.38 3.92
CA LEU A 69 23.33 4.35 3.80
C LEU A 69 24.54 4.00 4.70
N LEU A 70 24.32 3.24 5.78
CA LEU A 70 25.37 2.74 6.67
C LEU A 70 26.02 1.42 6.18
N THR A 71 25.46 0.80 5.14
CA THR A 71 26.01 -0.43 4.52
C THR A 71 27.51 -0.36 4.14
N PRO A 72 28.08 0.80 3.70
CA PRO A 72 29.51 0.90 3.41
C PRO A 72 30.44 0.56 4.58
N GLU A 73 29.97 0.63 5.82
CA GLU A 73 30.74 0.26 7.02
C GLU A 73 30.86 -1.26 7.20
N LEU A 74 30.04 -2.05 6.50
CA LEU A 74 30.09 -3.51 6.59
C LEU A 74 31.31 -4.08 5.83
N PRO A 75 31.91 -5.20 6.26
CA PRO A 75 33.07 -5.78 5.59
C PRO A 75 32.77 -6.41 4.22
N GLN A 76 31.51 -6.75 3.92
CA GLN A 76 31.13 -7.51 2.72
C GLN A 76 31.01 -6.60 1.47
N TRP A 77 31.90 -6.79 0.49
CA TRP A 77 31.93 -5.99 -0.75
C TRP A 77 30.63 -6.03 -1.56
N LEU A 78 29.96 -7.20 -1.61
CA LEU A 78 28.72 -7.39 -2.35
C LEU A 78 27.60 -6.48 -1.82
N LEU A 79 27.49 -6.33 -0.50
CA LEU A 79 26.48 -5.48 0.12
C LEU A 79 26.73 -4.01 -0.21
N LYS A 80 27.99 -3.56 -0.23
CA LYS A 80 28.34 -2.18 -0.61
C LYS A 80 27.92 -1.86 -2.04
N PHE A 81 28.17 -2.80 -2.95
CA PHE A 81 27.81 -2.65 -4.35
C PHE A 81 26.28 -2.62 -4.56
N LEU A 82 25.53 -3.43 -3.81
CA LEU A 82 24.07 -3.51 -3.93
C LEU A 82 23.34 -2.37 -3.22
N ALA A 83 23.92 -1.74 -2.19
CA ALA A 83 23.24 -0.73 -1.37
C ALA A 83 22.59 0.41 -2.17
N PRO A 84 23.25 1.04 -3.17
CA PRO A 84 22.61 2.07 -3.99
C PRO A 84 21.41 1.56 -4.79
N ALA A 85 21.49 0.34 -5.32
CA ALA A 85 20.40 -0.27 -6.07
C ALA A 85 19.19 -0.57 -5.16
N VAL A 86 19.45 -1.08 -3.95
CA VAL A 86 18.38 -1.32 -2.95
C VAL A 86 17.76 0.01 -2.52
N GLY A 87 18.56 1.05 -2.27
CA GLY A 87 18.05 2.39 -1.94
C GLY A 87 17.22 2.99 -3.08
N ALA A 88 17.63 2.84 -4.33
CA ALA A 88 16.87 3.29 -5.48
C ALA A 88 15.53 2.54 -5.63
N LEU A 89 15.53 1.22 -5.41
CA LEU A 89 14.31 0.41 -5.42
C LEU A 89 13.36 0.80 -4.27
N LEU A 90 13.89 1.10 -3.09
CA LEU A 90 13.11 1.59 -1.96
C LEU A 90 12.46 2.95 -2.28
N ALA A 91 13.23 3.88 -2.85
CA ALA A 91 12.71 5.19 -3.27
C ALA A 91 11.63 5.06 -4.36
N LEU A 92 11.85 4.18 -5.34
CA LEU A 92 10.86 3.88 -6.37
C LEU A 92 9.59 3.28 -5.77
N SER A 93 9.71 2.37 -4.80
CA SER A 93 8.57 1.79 -4.07
C SER A 93 7.75 2.87 -3.37
N ALA A 94 8.40 3.80 -2.65
CA ALA A 94 7.74 4.91 -2.00
C ALA A 94 6.99 5.83 -3.00
N ALA A 95 7.61 6.13 -4.15
CA ALA A 95 6.97 6.93 -5.20
C ALA A 95 5.74 6.23 -5.82
N LEU A 96 5.84 4.92 -6.07
CA LEU A 96 4.71 4.13 -6.58
C LEU A 96 3.59 4.00 -5.54
N ALA A 97 3.92 3.86 -4.26
CA ALA A 97 2.95 3.89 -3.17
C ALA A 97 2.19 5.23 -3.16
N ALA A 98 2.90 6.35 -3.22
CA ALA A 98 2.28 7.67 -3.30
C ALA A 98 1.33 7.79 -4.51
N ALA A 99 1.77 7.39 -5.70
CA ALA A 99 0.93 7.40 -6.90
C ALA A 99 -0.33 6.52 -6.75
N CYS A 100 -0.19 5.35 -6.14
CA CYS A 100 -1.28 4.42 -5.87
C CYS A 100 -2.30 5.01 -4.88
N PHE A 101 -1.84 5.65 -3.80
CA PHE A 101 -2.74 6.20 -2.78
C PHE A 101 -3.34 7.56 -3.16
N VAL A 102 -2.66 8.34 -4.01
CA VAL A 102 -3.28 9.49 -4.69
C VAL A 102 -4.45 9.02 -5.57
N LYS A 103 -4.25 7.92 -6.33
CA LYS A 103 -5.34 7.31 -7.11
C LYS A 103 -6.47 6.82 -6.21
N ALA A 104 -6.15 6.05 -5.17
CA ALA A 104 -7.13 5.46 -4.28
C ALA A 104 -7.98 6.55 -3.60
N PHE A 105 -7.34 7.59 -3.05
CA PHE A 105 -8.09 8.68 -2.44
C PHE A 105 -8.86 9.53 -3.47
N GLY A 106 -8.19 9.93 -4.55
CA GLY A 106 -8.74 10.82 -5.56
C GLY A 106 -9.93 10.23 -6.32
N ILE A 107 -9.85 8.96 -6.73
CA ILE A 107 -10.94 8.33 -7.48
C ILE A 107 -12.11 7.96 -6.58
N THR A 108 -11.87 7.51 -5.34
CA THR A 108 -12.92 7.07 -4.42
C THR A 108 -13.64 8.23 -3.73
N PHE A 109 -12.91 9.22 -3.21
CA PHE A 109 -13.49 10.26 -2.35
C PHE A 109 -13.75 11.59 -3.06
N LEU A 110 -12.97 11.93 -4.10
CA LEU A 110 -13.13 13.18 -4.84
C LEU A 110 -13.99 12.98 -6.11
N GLY A 111 -14.26 14.09 -6.80
CA GLY A 111 -15.10 14.07 -8.01
C GLY A 111 -16.60 13.97 -7.69
N ARG A 112 -17.35 13.49 -8.68
CA ARG A 112 -18.80 13.25 -8.60
C ARG A 112 -19.08 11.76 -8.31
N PRO A 113 -20.15 11.42 -7.58
CA PRO A 113 -20.54 10.02 -7.41
C PRO A 113 -20.87 9.39 -8.78
N ARG A 114 -20.23 8.25 -9.07
CA ARG A 114 -20.41 7.53 -10.36
C ARG A 114 -21.56 6.53 -10.34
N SER A 115 -21.99 6.08 -9.16
CA SER A 115 -23.14 5.19 -8.99
C SER A 115 -24.21 5.77 -8.04
N PRO A 116 -25.47 5.31 -8.15
CA PRO A 116 -26.52 5.67 -7.19
C PRO A 116 -26.18 5.27 -5.74
N ASP A 117 -25.39 4.21 -5.56
CA ASP A 117 -25.01 3.72 -4.23
C ASP A 117 -23.90 4.57 -3.62
N ALA A 118 -22.95 5.05 -4.44
CA ALA A 118 -21.99 6.07 -3.99
C ALA A 118 -22.69 7.40 -3.62
N ALA A 119 -23.73 7.79 -4.35
CA ALA A 119 -24.50 9.00 -4.08
C ALA A 119 -25.35 8.92 -2.80
N ARG A 120 -25.79 7.71 -2.42
CA ARG A 120 -26.60 7.43 -1.21
C ARG A 120 -25.77 6.94 -0.02
N ALA A 121 -24.45 6.95 -0.15
CA ALA A 121 -23.54 6.56 0.93
C ALA A 121 -23.82 7.42 2.18
N TYR A 122 -23.51 6.85 3.34
CA TYR A 122 -23.65 7.51 4.64
C TYR A 122 -22.41 7.22 5.49
N GLU A 123 -22.14 8.12 6.43
CA GLU A 123 -20.99 7.99 7.31
C GLU A 123 -21.09 6.74 8.19
N THR A 124 -19.94 6.11 8.46
CA THR A 124 -19.87 4.90 9.28
C THR A 124 -20.20 5.18 10.75
N ASP A 125 -20.43 4.12 11.51
CA ASP A 125 -20.79 4.24 12.92
C ASP A 125 -19.65 4.86 13.76
N ARG A 126 -20.03 5.41 14.92
CA ARG A 126 -19.09 6.12 15.79
C ARG A 126 -17.96 5.23 16.30
N TYR A 127 -18.19 3.94 16.52
CA TYR A 127 -17.15 3.04 17.03
C TYR A 127 -16.09 2.79 15.95
N SER A 128 -16.51 2.54 14.71
CA SER A 128 -15.61 2.44 13.56
C SER A 128 -14.78 3.71 13.38
N LEU A 129 -15.42 4.90 13.43
CA LEU A 129 -14.70 6.17 13.37
C LEU A 129 -13.69 6.32 14.52
N THR A 130 -14.06 6.00 15.77
CA THR A 130 -13.13 6.08 16.90
C THR A 130 -11.93 5.16 16.73
N ALA A 131 -12.12 3.94 16.20
CA ALA A 131 -11.03 3.03 15.90
C ALA A 131 -10.09 3.60 14.82
N MET A 132 -10.66 4.15 13.74
CA MET A 132 -9.90 4.80 12.67
C MET A 132 -9.10 6.01 13.18
N PHE A 133 -9.74 6.92 13.92
CA PHE A 133 -9.03 8.10 14.46
C PHE A 133 -8.01 7.74 15.53
N THR A 134 -8.23 6.67 16.30
CA THR A 134 -7.21 6.15 17.23
C THR A 134 -5.98 5.70 16.46
N LEU A 135 -6.14 4.93 15.37
CA LEU A 135 -5.03 4.51 14.53
C LEU A 135 -4.37 5.69 13.82
N ALA A 136 -5.14 6.67 13.35
CA ALA A 136 -4.62 7.90 12.74
C ALA A 136 -3.78 8.71 13.74
N ALA A 137 -4.26 8.86 14.97
CA ALA A 137 -3.54 9.51 16.05
C ALA A 137 -2.25 8.75 16.39
N LEU A 138 -2.28 7.42 16.46
CA LEU A 138 -1.07 6.62 16.67
C LEU A 138 -0.06 6.77 15.51
N CYS A 139 -0.53 6.87 14.26
CA CYS A 139 0.34 7.15 13.12
C CYS A 139 1.00 8.53 13.21
N LEU A 140 0.27 9.53 13.68
CA LEU A 140 0.80 10.88 13.88
C LEU A 140 1.76 10.95 15.06
N LEU A 141 1.39 10.39 16.22
CA LEU A 141 2.22 10.38 17.43
C LEU A 141 3.53 9.64 17.21
N ALA A 142 3.50 8.46 16.59
CA ALA A 142 4.74 7.72 16.26
C ALA A 142 5.59 8.41 15.19
N GLY A 143 5.02 9.34 14.41
CA GLY A 143 5.74 10.16 13.44
C GLY A 143 6.36 11.43 14.03
N ILE A 144 5.70 12.05 15.01
CA ILE A 144 6.18 13.26 15.72
C ILE A 144 7.18 12.92 16.81
N LEU A 145 6.94 11.81 17.52
CA LEU A 145 7.72 11.35 18.68
C LEU A 145 8.44 10.01 18.40
N PRO A 146 9.21 9.90 17.31
CA PRO A 146 9.81 8.63 16.91
C PRO A 146 10.85 8.13 17.93
N GLY A 147 11.57 9.02 18.60
CA GLY A 147 12.58 8.66 19.60
C GLY A 147 12.01 7.85 20.76
N LEU A 148 10.83 8.23 21.27
CA LEU A 148 10.16 7.50 22.36
C LEU A 148 9.75 6.08 21.94
N VAL A 149 9.30 5.93 20.68
CA VAL A 149 8.93 4.62 20.13
C VAL A 149 10.16 3.74 19.96
N VAL A 150 11.26 4.29 19.44
CA VAL A 150 12.53 3.57 19.26
C VAL A 150 13.12 3.15 20.61
N ASP A 151 13.15 4.04 21.59
CA ASP A 151 13.65 3.74 22.93
C ASP A 151 12.78 2.67 23.63
N GLY A 152 11.46 2.74 23.48
CA GLY A 152 10.54 1.73 24.00
C GLY A 152 10.74 0.34 23.38
N LEU A 153 11.18 0.27 22.12
CA LEU A 153 11.53 -0.98 21.44
C LEU A 153 12.96 -1.47 21.74
N GLY A 154 13.84 -0.58 22.22
CA GLY A 154 15.25 -0.84 22.50
C GLY A 154 15.51 -2.13 23.30
N PRO A 155 14.82 -2.37 24.44
CA PRO A 155 15.00 -3.59 25.22
C PRO A 155 14.75 -4.87 24.42
N VAL A 156 13.67 -4.91 23.62
CA VAL A 156 13.30 -6.08 22.82
C VAL A 156 14.30 -6.30 21.69
N VAL A 157 14.73 -5.22 21.02
CA VAL A 157 15.77 -5.30 19.98
C VAL A 157 17.10 -5.77 20.57
N GLY A 158 17.46 -5.29 21.76
CA GLY A 158 18.66 -5.70 22.47
C GLY A 158 18.67 -7.20 22.80
N LEU A 159 17.53 -7.79 23.17
CA LEU A 159 17.44 -9.25 23.39
C LEU A 159 17.77 -10.06 22.13
N ILE A 160 17.43 -9.53 20.95
CA ILE A 160 17.66 -10.20 19.66
C ILE A 160 19.09 -9.95 19.16
N ASN A 161 19.65 -8.78 19.44
CA ASN A 161 20.94 -8.32 18.92
C ASN A 161 22.08 -8.41 19.94
N GLY A 162 22.01 -9.34 20.90
CA GLY A 162 23.09 -9.60 21.86
C GLY A 162 23.41 -8.43 22.81
N GLY A 163 22.42 -7.59 23.11
CA GLY A 163 22.54 -6.42 23.99
C GLY A 163 22.86 -5.10 23.27
N ALA A 164 23.15 -5.13 21.96
CA ALA A 164 23.41 -3.92 21.20
C ALA A 164 22.10 -3.14 20.96
N GLN A 165 22.06 -1.89 21.41
CA GLN A 165 20.94 -0.97 21.29
C GLN A 165 21.40 0.34 20.66
N LEU A 166 20.45 1.06 20.05
CA LEU A 166 20.69 2.44 19.65
C LEU A 166 20.92 3.30 20.91
N PRO A 167 21.73 4.37 20.81
CA PRO A 167 21.81 5.38 21.86
C PRO A 167 20.41 5.88 22.23
N ALA A 168 20.19 6.20 23.49
CA ALA A 168 18.92 6.75 23.95
C ALA A 168 18.53 7.99 23.14
N GLN A 169 17.35 7.96 22.53
CA GLN A 169 16.85 9.00 21.63
C GLN A 169 16.06 10.08 22.39
N HIS A 170 15.44 9.75 23.53
CA HIS A 170 14.67 10.71 24.33
C HIS A 170 15.49 11.87 24.89
N SER A 171 16.80 11.69 25.08
CA SER A 171 17.72 12.73 25.55
C SER A 171 18.20 13.65 24.43
N GLN A 172 17.88 13.36 23.17
CA GLN A 172 18.25 14.19 22.05
C GLN A 172 17.46 15.51 22.07
N PRO A 173 18.10 16.66 21.76
CA PRO A 173 17.43 17.94 21.72
C PRO A 173 16.19 17.90 20.81
N TRP A 174 15.11 18.55 21.26
CA TRP A 174 13.86 18.68 20.52
C TRP A 174 13.19 17.33 20.16
N LEU A 175 13.49 16.25 20.90
CA LEU A 175 12.94 14.90 20.63
C LEU A 175 13.31 14.40 19.23
N SER A 176 14.49 14.79 18.75
CA SER A 176 15.01 14.40 17.43
C SER A 176 15.37 12.91 17.40
N LEU A 177 15.19 12.28 16.25
CA LEU A 177 15.69 10.95 15.95
C LEU A 177 17.07 11.09 15.30
N ALA A 178 18.11 10.67 16.01
CA ALA A 178 19.49 10.62 15.58
C ALA A 178 20.07 9.21 15.86
N PRO A 179 19.85 8.25 14.95
CA PRO A 179 20.28 6.86 15.15
C PRO A 179 21.81 6.69 15.21
N VAL A 180 22.57 7.58 14.57
CA VAL A 180 24.04 7.55 14.51
C VAL A 180 24.58 8.94 14.83
N ALA A 181 25.59 9.00 15.71
CA ALA A 181 26.12 10.24 16.29
C ALA A 181 26.76 11.20 15.27
N ASP A 182 27.32 10.69 14.16
CA ASP A 182 28.15 11.47 13.23
C ASP A 182 27.52 11.74 11.85
N VAL A 183 26.22 11.44 11.65
CA VAL A 183 25.55 11.70 10.36
C VAL A 183 24.61 12.91 10.47
N LYS A 184 24.75 13.84 9.52
CA LYS A 184 23.93 15.07 9.30
C LYS A 184 22.44 14.81 8.96
N ALA A 185 21.89 13.67 9.39
CA ALA A 185 20.62 13.11 8.93
C ALA A 185 19.64 12.87 10.09
N SER A 186 19.62 13.79 11.06
CA SER A 186 18.62 13.80 12.14
C SER A 186 17.23 14.14 11.59
N TYR A 187 16.20 13.41 12.01
CA TYR A 187 14.81 13.75 11.71
C TYR A 187 14.12 14.29 12.97
N ASN A 188 13.39 15.39 12.84
CA ASN A 188 12.61 15.96 13.92
C ASN A 188 11.14 16.13 13.51
N GLY A 189 10.31 15.19 13.89
CA GLY A 189 8.89 15.20 13.53
C GLY A 189 8.10 16.36 14.15
N LEU A 190 8.47 16.80 15.36
CA LEU A 190 7.84 17.94 16.02
C LEU A 190 8.11 19.25 15.27
N LEU A 191 9.37 19.52 14.91
CA LEU A 191 9.73 20.71 14.14
C LEU A 191 9.08 20.69 12.75
N VAL A 192 9.01 19.54 12.10
CA VAL A 192 8.32 19.41 10.81
C VAL A 192 6.83 19.73 10.95
N LEU A 193 6.15 19.18 11.98
CA LEU A 193 4.75 19.51 12.24
C LEU A 193 4.56 21.02 12.53
N LEU A 194 5.41 21.60 13.39
CA LEU A 194 5.33 23.03 13.73
C LEU A 194 5.58 23.90 12.50
N PHE A 195 6.54 23.54 11.65
CA PHE A 195 6.82 24.24 10.40
C PHE A 195 5.64 24.16 9.42
N MET A 196 5.04 22.98 9.26
CA MET A 196 3.85 22.80 8.43
C MET A 196 2.66 23.60 8.97
N GLY A 197 2.42 23.55 10.29
CA GLY A 197 1.37 24.31 10.95
C GLY A 197 1.57 25.82 10.80
N PHE A 198 2.78 26.32 11.07
CA PHE A 198 3.15 27.72 10.87
C PHE A 198 2.97 28.15 9.42
N SER A 199 3.46 27.36 8.46
CA SER A 199 3.33 27.66 7.03
C SER A 199 1.87 27.69 6.57
N ALA A 200 1.04 26.75 7.04
CA ALA A 200 -0.38 26.70 6.73
C ALA A 200 -1.13 27.91 7.32
N VAL A 201 -0.86 28.24 8.60
CA VAL A 201 -1.46 29.42 9.26
C VAL A 201 -1.02 30.71 8.59
N LEU A 202 0.28 30.88 8.31
CA LEU A 202 0.82 32.04 7.61
C LEU A 202 0.15 32.18 6.24
N THR A 203 0.06 31.10 5.46
CA THR A 203 -0.60 31.09 4.16
C THR A 203 -2.07 31.48 4.29
N ALA A 204 -2.80 30.92 5.25
CA ALA A 204 -4.20 31.25 5.50
C ALA A 204 -4.37 32.75 5.86
N VAL A 205 -3.51 33.28 6.74
CA VAL A 205 -3.51 34.70 7.12
C VAL A 205 -3.19 35.60 5.94
N LEU A 206 -2.19 35.27 5.12
CA LEU A 206 -1.84 36.02 3.92
C LEU A 206 -3.00 36.03 2.92
N ILE A 207 -3.62 34.87 2.67
CA ILE A 207 -4.79 34.77 1.78
C ILE A 207 -5.94 35.61 2.34
N HIS A 208 -6.27 35.49 3.63
CA HIS A 208 -7.41 36.22 4.21
C HIS A 208 -7.16 37.73 4.34
N ARG A 209 -5.89 38.16 4.40
CA ARG A 209 -5.52 39.58 4.48
C ARG A 209 -5.42 40.25 3.11
N PHE A 210 -4.91 39.54 2.10
CA PHE A 210 -4.61 40.12 0.79
C PHE A 210 -5.55 39.68 -0.33
N ALA A 211 -6.27 38.56 -0.19
CA ALA A 211 -7.23 38.12 -1.20
C ALA A 211 -8.60 38.80 -1.01
N SER A 212 -9.39 38.78 -2.08
CA SER A 212 -10.75 39.29 -2.05
C SER A 212 -11.64 38.37 -1.19
N ASN A 213 -12.33 38.95 -0.21
CA ASN A 213 -13.35 38.26 0.59
C ASN A 213 -14.65 37.99 -0.18
N ARG A 214 -14.74 38.39 -1.46
CA ARG A 214 -15.93 38.16 -2.29
C ARG A 214 -16.00 36.69 -2.72
N LEU A 215 -16.83 35.92 -2.04
CA LEU A 215 -17.16 34.55 -2.44
C LEU A 215 -18.04 34.59 -3.70
N ARG A 216 -17.57 34.01 -4.81
CA ARG A 216 -18.40 33.75 -6.00
C ARG A 216 -18.71 32.26 -6.06
N ARG A 217 -19.99 31.91 -5.88
CA ARG A 217 -20.48 30.54 -6.17
C ARG A 217 -20.83 30.48 -7.66
N GLY A 218 -20.29 29.50 -8.35
CA GLY A 218 -20.53 29.26 -9.76
C GLY A 218 -20.40 27.78 -10.07
N PRO A 219 -20.81 27.36 -11.28
CA PRO A 219 -20.55 26.00 -11.74
C PRO A 219 -19.04 25.74 -11.75
N ALA A 220 -18.65 24.48 -11.55
CA ALA A 220 -17.26 24.08 -11.75
C ALA A 220 -16.83 24.41 -13.18
N TRP A 221 -15.57 24.83 -13.34
CA TRP A 221 -15.02 25.06 -14.67
C TRP A 221 -14.88 23.73 -15.40
N ASP A 222 -15.66 23.57 -16.48
CA ASP A 222 -15.74 22.32 -17.26
C ASP A 222 -15.28 22.56 -18.71
N CYS A 223 -14.17 23.29 -18.88
CA CYS A 223 -13.60 23.67 -20.18
C CYS A 223 -14.58 24.39 -21.14
N GLY A 224 -15.63 25.04 -20.58
CA GLY A 224 -16.66 25.73 -21.35
C GLY A 224 -17.87 24.89 -21.75
N PHE A 225 -17.92 23.59 -21.42
CA PHE A 225 -19.05 22.70 -21.69
C PHE A 225 -19.58 22.11 -20.38
N PRO A 226 -20.67 22.65 -19.82
CA PRO A 226 -21.23 22.13 -18.58
C PRO A 226 -21.90 20.78 -18.84
N ASP A 227 -21.14 19.69 -18.79
CA ASP A 227 -21.68 18.33 -18.77
C ASP A 227 -21.60 17.79 -17.33
N ALA A 228 -22.78 17.67 -16.71
CA ALA A 228 -22.91 17.17 -15.34
C ALA A 228 -22.66 15.66 -15.23
N SER A 229 -22.52 14.94 -16.36
CA SER A 229 -22.33 13.50 -16.37
C SER A 229 -21.09 13.06 -15.59
N PRO A 230 -21.20 12.07 -14.68
CA PRO A 230 -20.04 11.42 -14.06
C PRO A 230 -19.15 10.66 -15.05
N ALA A 231 -19.55 10.53 -16.32
CA ALA A 231 -18.74 9.90 -17.37
C ALA A 231 -17.60 10.78 -17.89
N THR A 232 -17.65 12.10 -17.66
CA THR A 232 -16.64 13.06 -18.16
C THR A 232 -15.43 13.21 -17.23
N GLN A 233 -15.48 12.65 -16.01
CA GLN A 233 -14.37 12.68 -15.06
C GLN A 233 -13.42 11.49 -15.26
N TYR A 234 -12.16 11.68 -14.87
CA TYR A 234 -11.17 10.60 -14.83
C TYR A 234 -11.67 9.44 -13.98
N THR A 235 -11.48 8.22 -14.48
CA THR A 235 -11.66 6.99 -13.72
C THR A 235 -10.32 6.44 -13.25
N GLY A 236 -10.34 5.40 -12.41
CA GLY A 236 -9.12 4.72 -12.00
C GLY A 236 -8.44 4.01 -13.17
N GLY A 237 -9.20 3.53 -14.15
CA GLY A 237 -8.68 3.03 -15.42
C GLY A 237 -7.85 4.08 -16.16
N SER A 238 -8.40 5.30 -16.33
CA SER A 238 -7.73 6.40 -17.02
C SER A 238 -6.53 6.95 -16.24
N PHE A 239 -6.63 7.07 -14.91
CA PHE A 239 -5.52 7.54 -14.07
C PHE A 239 -4.27 6.63 -14.18
N ALA A 240 -4.49 5.32 -14.24
CA ALA A 240 -3.38 4.34 -14.34
C ALA A 240 -2.89 4.12 -15.78
N GLN A 241 -3.56 4.65 -16.79
CA GLN A 241 -3.26 4.37 -18.20
C GLN A 241 -1.82 4.70 -18.59
N PRO A 242 -1.21 5.85 -18.21
CA PRO A 242 0.17 6.15 -18.60
C PRO A 242 1.16 5.11 -18.10
N ILE A 243 1.02 4.69 -16.84
CA ILE A 243 1.86 3.65 -16.22
C ILE A 243 1.65 2.32 -16.94
N ARG A 244 0.40 1.92 -17.21
CA ARG A 244 0.12 0.69 -17.96
C ARG A 244 0.66 0.73 -19.38
N ARG A 245 0.62 1.86 -20.08
CA ARG A 245 1.16 1.94 -21.45
C ARG A 245 2.68 1.81 -21.49
N VAL A 246 3.37 2.39 -20.51
CA VAL A 246 4.84 2.33 -20.43
C VAL A 246 5.32 0.96 -19.98
N PHE A 247 4.71 0.38 -18.93
CA PHE A 247 5.19 -0.86 -18.31
C PHE A 247 4.39 -2.11 -18.69
N GLY A 248 3.25 -1.97 -19.36
CA GLY A 248 2.32 -3.06 -19.64
C GLY A 248 2.90 -4.13 -20.54
N SER A 249 3.72 -3.79 -21.53
CA SER A 249 4.33 -4.78 -22.43
C SER A 249 5.45 -5.58 -21.77
N VAL A 250 6.24 -4.92 -20.91
CA VAL A 250 7.46 -5.51 -20.32
C VAL A 250 7.19 -6.20 -18.98
N VAL A 251 6.39 -5.58 -18.11
CA VAL A 251 6.21 -6.02 -16.72
C VAL A 251 4.92 -6.80 -16.50
N PHE A 252 3.80 -6.37 -17.10
CA PHE A 252 2.46 -6.86 -16.75
C PHE A 252 1.72 -7.61 -17.86
N GLN A 253 2.37 -7.82 -19.02
CA GLN A 253 1.78 -8.34 -20.26
C GLN A 253 0.34 -7.84 -20.51
N ALA A 254 0.11 -6.55 -20.28
CA ALA A 254 -1.21 -5.95 -20.31
C ALA A 254 -1.78 -5.95 -21.73
N ARG A 255 -2.97 -6.50 -21.91
CA ARG A 255 -3.73 -6.46 -23.17
C ARG A 255 -4.97 -5.59 -22.98
N GLU A 256 -5.06 -4.56 -23.80
CA GLU A 256 -6.20 -3.63 -23.81
C GLU A 256 -7.00 -3.87 -25.09
N GLN A 257 -8.31 -4.06 -24.96
CA GLN A 257 -9.21 -4.23 -26.11
C GLN A 257 -10.40 -3.30 -25.95
N VAL A 258 -10.64 -2.49 -26.98
CA VAL A 258 -11.88 -1.71 -27.12
C VAL A 258 -12.80 -2.48 -28.03
N ILE A 259 -13.95 -2.90 -27.52
CA ILE A 259 -15.01 -3.55 -28.28
C ILE A 259 -15.99 -2.44 -28.67
N MET A 260 -15.89 -1.99 -29.93
CA MET A 260 -16.85 -1.05 -30.49
C MET A 260 -18.03 -1.79 -31.10
N PRO A 261 -19.27 -1.38 -30.79
CA PRO A 261 -20.45 -1.91 -31.46
C PRO A 261 -20.47 -1.51 -32.94
N PRO A 262 -21.11 -2.29 -33.81
CA PRO A 262 -21.23 -1.98 -35.23
C PRO A 262 -21.94 -0.64 -35.46
N PRO A 263 -21.68 0.06 -36.59
CA PRO A 263 -22.42 1.26 -36.95
C PRO A 263 -23.94 1.01 -36.98
N GLY A 264 -24.70 1.80 -36.21
CA GLY A 264 -26.17 1.68 -36.09
C GLY A 264 -26.65 0.86 -34.89
N ASP A 265 -25.76 0.20 -34.16
CA ASP A 265 -26.08 -0.42 -32.87
C ASP A 265 -25.96 0.63 -31.75
N GLY A 266 -26.98 0.72 -30.88
CA GLY A 266 -27.07 1.68 -29.78
C GLY A 266 -26.38 1.24 -28.49
N GLN A 267 -25.74 0.06 -28.49
CA GLN A 267 -24.97 -0.42 -27.35
C GLN A 267 -23.78 0.47 -27.02
N ALA A 268 -23.36 0.47 -25.77
CA ALA A 268 -22.17 1.18 -25.34
C ALA A 268 -20.89 0.45 -25.78
N ALA A 269 -19.84 1.20 -26.09
CA ALA A 269 -18.51 0.61 -26.29
C ALA A 269 -17.97 0.06 -24.96
N HIS A 270 -17.35 -1.11 -25.02
CA HIS A 270 -16.75 -1.76 -23.85
C HIS A 270 -15.22 -1.69 -23.93
N PHE A 271 -14.58 -1.34 -22.81
CA PHE A 271 -13.14 -1.36 -22.66
C PHE A 271 -12.74 -2.46 -21.69
N GLU A 272 -11.99 -3.45 -22.18
CA GLU A 272 -11.49 -4.57 -21.38
C GLU A 272 -9.97 -4.47 -21.22
N VAL A 273 -9.49 -4.61 -19.98
CA VAL A 273 -8.06 -4.69 -19.66
C VAL A 273 -7.77 -6.03 -19.03
N LYS A 274 -6.93 -6.85 -19.69
CA LYS A 274 -6.43 -8.11 -19.15
C LYS A 274 -4.98 -7.93 -18.72
N LEU A 275 -4.73 -8.16 -17.44
CA LEU A 275 -3.39 -8.19 -16.87
C LEU A 275 -3.00 -9.66 -16.66
N ARG A 276 -1.77 -10.02 -17.02
CA ARG A 276 -1.19 -11.33 -16.68
C ARG A 276 -0.03 -11.11 -15.73
N ASP A 277 0.07 -11.96 -14.72
CA ASP A 277 1.19 -11.95 -13.79
C ASP A 277 2.25 -12.96 -14.28
N PRO A 278 3.41 -12.51 -14.79
CA PRO A 278 4.46 -13.41 -15.24
C PRO A 278 4.98 -14.32 -14.11
N VAL A 279 4.97 -13.87 -12.86
CA VAL A 279 5.43 -14.67 -11.72
C VAL A 279 4.46 -15.83 -11.47
N TRP A 280 3.15 -15.58 -11.62
CA TRP A 280 2.16 -16.64 -11.56
C TRP A 280 2.31 -17.61 -12.75
N ASP A 281 2.34 -17.09 -13.97
CA ASP A 281 2.31 -17.90 -15.19
C ASP A 281 3.59 -18.75 -15.37
N TYR A 282 4.76 -18.20 -15.05
CA TYR A 282 6.05 -18.89 -15.23
C TYR A 282 6.59 -19.52 -13.94
N GLY A 283 6.14 -19.09 -12.76
CA GLY A 283 6.58 -19.60 -11.47
C GLY A 283 5.58 -20.56 -10.84
N TYR A 284 4.43 -20.05 -10.40
CA TYR A 284 3.47 -20.83 -9.62
C TYR A 284 2.69 -21.85 -10.45
N ALA A 285 2.13 -21.45 -11.59
CA ALA A 285 1.31 -22.29 -12.45
C ALA A 285 1.99 -23.62 -12.85
N PRO A 286 3.26 -23.66 -13.32
CA PRO A 286 3.90 -24.93 -13.66
C PRO A 286 4.12 -25.82 -12.44
N ILE A 287 4.45 -25.24 -11.28
CA ILE A 287 4.60 -26.00 -10.03
C ILE A 287 3.26 -26.60 -9.61
N THR A 288 2.19 -25.81 -9.62
CA THR A 288 0.83 -26.27 -9.30
C THR A 288 0.39 -27.38 -10.26
N GLN A 289 0.62 -27.22 -11.56
CA GLN A 289 0.31 -28.25 -12.55
C GLN A 289 1.14 -29.53 -12.33
N ALA A 290 2.42 -29.40 -11.99
CA ALA A 290 3.28 -30.55 -11.68
C ALA A 290 2.77 -31.29 -10.44
N VAL A 291 2.43 -30.57 -9.35
CA VAL A 291 1.87 -31.14 -8.12
C VAL A 291 0.55 -31.86 -8.41
N ILE A 292 -0.37 -31.23 -9.15
CA ILE A 292 -1.66 -31.85 -9.52
C ILE A 292 -1.42 -33.10 -10.36
N THR A 293 -0.51 -33.05 -11.34
CA THR A 293 -0.21 -34.18 -12.23
C THR A 293 0.38 -35.35 -11.45
N ILE A 294 1.36 -35.10 -10.57
CA ILE A 294 1.97 -36.12 -9.71
C ILE A 294 0.93 -36.69 -8.75
N SER A 295 0.13 -35.85 -8.09
CA SER A 295 -0.93 -36.27 -7.17
C SER A 295 -1.96 -37.15 -7.89
N THR A 296 -2.35 -36.78 -9.11
CA THR A 296 -3.32 -37.55 -9.91
C THR A 296 -2.74 -38.90 -10.32
N ARG A 297 -1.46 -38.95 -10.70
CA ARG A 297 -0.77 -40.21 -10.99
C ARG A 297 -0.63 -41.08 -9.75
N ALA A 298 -0.29 -40.50 -8.60
CA ALA A 298 -0.17 -41.21 -7.34
C ALA A 298 -1.52 -41.75 -6.86
N ASN A 299 -2.63 -41.08 -7.18
CA ASN A 299 -3.98 -41.56 -6.86
C ASN A 299 -4.29 -42.93 -7.46
N HIS A 300 -3.66 -43.28 -8.59
CA HIS A 300 -3.78 -44.61 -9.18
C HIS A 300 -3.29 -45.73 -8.24
N LEU A 301 -2.41 -45.43 -7.26
CA LEU A 301 -1.96 -46.40 -6.27
C LEU A 301 -3.08 -46.85 -5.31
N GLN A 302 -4.16 -46.08 -5.18
CA GLN A 302 -5.31 -46.44 -4.33
C GLN A 302 -6.19 -47.54 -4.94
N TYR A 303 -6.14 -47.71 -6.26
CA TYR A 303 -6.96 -48.68 -6.99
C TYR A 303 -6.17 -49.92 -7.44
N LEU A 304 -5.06 -50.22 -6.76
CA LEU A 304 -4.25 -51.39 -7.06
C LEU A 304 -4.96 -52.69 -6.65
N THR A 305 -4.70 -53.78 -7.36
CA THR A 305 -5.15 -55.12 -6.95
C THR A 305 -4.45 -55.55 -5.66
N ILE A 306 -5.10 -56.42 -4.87
CA ILE A 306 -4.57 -56.89 -3.58
C ILE A 306 -3.12 -57.38 -3.68
N ARG A 307 -2.79 -58.16 -4.72
CA ARG A 307 -1.42 -58.64 -4.97
C ARG A 307 -0.42 -57.49 -5.14
N ARG A 308 -0.75 -56.47 -5.95
CA ARG A 308 0.13 -55.31 -6.19
C ARG A 308 0.26 -54.43 -4.96
N TYR A 309 -0.81 -54.29 -4.18
CA TYR A 309 -0.78 -53.56 -2.92
C TYR A 309 0.15 -54.23 -1.90
N LEU A 310 0.04 -55.55 -1.72
CA LEU A 310 0.93 -56.32 -0.83
C LEU A 310 2.40 -56.24 -1.27
N SER A 311 2.68 -56.32 -2.58
CA SER A 311 4.04 -56.14 -3.09
C SER A 311 4.60 -54.74 -2.81
N LEU A 312 3.76 -53.70 -2.90
CA LEU A 312 4.15 -52.32 -2.61
C LEU A 312 4.47 -52.14 -1.13
N VAL A 313 3.63 -52.67 -0.22
CA VAL A 313 3.88 -52.63 1.23
C VAL A 313 5.15 -53.39 1.61
N PHE A 314 5.36 -54.60 1.06
CA PHE A 314 6.58 -55.37 1.29
C PHE A 314 7.83 -54.63 0.79
N GLY A 315 7.78 -54.07 -0.42
CA GLY A 315 8.88 -53.26 -0.97
C GLY A 315 9.19 -52.02 -0.13
N ALA A 316 8.16 -51.32 0.34
CA ALA A 316 8.32 -50.17 1.24
C ALA A 316 8.97 -50.59 2.57
N LEU A 317 8.60 -51.75 3.13
CA LEU A 317 9.20 -52.28 4.36
C LEU A 317 10.68 -52.63 4.17
N VAL A 318 11.04 -53.27 3.05
CA VAL A 318 12.44 -53.60 2.73
C VAL A 318 13.27 -52.32 2.55
N LEU A 319 12.74 -51.32 1.84
CA LEU A 319 13.41 -50.03 1.66
C LEU A 319 13.62 -49.30 2.98
N LEU A 320 12.63 -49.34 3.87
CA LEU A 320 12.70 -48.70 5.18
C LEU A 320 13.72 -49.39 6.10
N LEU A 321 13.79 -50.72 6.06
CA LEU A 321 14.80 -51.50 6.78
C LEU A 321 16.22 -51.23 6.23
N LEU A 322 16.40 -51.20 4.91
CA LEU A 322 17.67 -50.81 4.28
C LEU A 322 18.08 -49.39 4.66
N GLY A 323 17.12 -48.44 4.65
CA GLY A 323 17.36 -47.07 5.07
C GLY A 323 17.82 -46.97 6.53
N MET A 324 17.21 -47.72 7.44
CA MET A 324 17.66 -47.77 8.84
C MET A 324 19.05 -48.38 9.01
N VAL A 325 19.40 -49.40 8.23
CA VAL A 325 20.72 -50.03 8.29
C VAL A 325 21.80 -49.11 7.74
N LEU A 326 21.50 -48.35 6.68
CA LEU A 326 22.42 -47.39 6.06
C LEU A 326 22.54 -46.06 6.85
N TRP A 327 21.57 -45.75 7.71
CA TRP A 327 21.59 -44.57 8.57
C TRP A 327 22.39 -44.79 9.87
N ARG A 328 22.60 -46.06 10.27
CA ARG A 328 23.50 -46.42 11.37
C ARG A 328 24.95 -46.36 10.92
#